data_AF-A0AA96JQI7-F1
#
_entry.id   AF-A0AA96JQI7-F1
#
_cell.length_a   1.000
_cell.length_b   1.000
_cell.length_c   1.000
_cell.angle_alpha   90.00
_cell.angle_beta   90.00
_cell.angle_gamma   90.00
#
_symmetry.space_group_name_H-M   'P 1'
#
loop_
_entity.id
_entity.type
_entity.pdbx_description
1 polymer ?
#
loop_
_entity_poly.entity_id
_entity_poly.type
_entity_poly.pdbx_seq_one_letter_code
_entity_poly.pdbx_strand_id
1 'polypeptide(L)'
;MAIDTYDHQVPHTSTVPATAGQKVELFVREHRPSGPAAHEAVLMLHGRSVPTLAAYDLDHTSYGWSKALAQAGYDVFMVTPPPRECGGFSLSLVGFATGQPGPENV
;
A
#
# COMPACT_ATOMS: atom_id res chain seq x y z
N MET A 1 18.77 11.17 -1.59
CA MET A 1 18.08 11.14 -0.29
C MET A 1 18.16 9.72 0.25
N ALA A 2 18.45 9.54 1.54
CA ALA A 2 18.35 8.21 2.14
C ALA A 2 16.87 7.82 2.24
N ILE A 3 16.58 6.52 2.06
CA ILE A 3 15.23 5.96 2.14
C ILE A 3 15.30 4.81 3.13
N ASP A 4 14.40 4.83 4.10
CA ASP A 4 14.19 3.77 5.07
C ASP A 4 13.06 2.87 4.56
N THR A 5 13.28 1.55 4.61
CA THR A 5 12.29 0.55 4.17
C THR A 5 11.75 -0.20 5.39
N TYR A 6 10.42 -0.26 5.51
CA TYR A 6 9.74 -0.99 6.58
C TYR A 6 8.74 -1.98 6.00
N ASP A 7 8.66 -3.17 6.60
CA ASP A 7 7.66 -4.18 6.27
C ASP A 7 6.69 -4.31 7.44
N HIS A 8 5.41 -4.11 7.17
CA HIS A 8 4.32 -4.14 8.14
C HIS A 8 3.36 -5.29 7.83
N GLN A 9 2.81 -5.87 8.90
CA GLN A 9 1.66 -6.77 8.83
C GLN A 9 0.48 -6.05 9.48
N VAL A 10 -0.49 -5.64 8.67
CA VAL A 10 -1.63 -4.86 9.11
C VAL A 10 -2.85 -5.77 9.26
N PRO A 11 -3.33 -6.04 10.49
CA PRO A 11 -4.52 -6.84 10.69
C PRO A 11 -5.75 -6.09 10.15
N HIS A 12 -6.57 -6.78 9.37
CA HIS A 12 -7.78 -6.23 8.79
C HIS A 12 -8.95 -7.21 8.91
N THR A 13 -10.12 -6.71 9.31
CA THR A 13 -11.36 -7.47 9.22
C THR A 13 -11.99 -7.21 7.86
N SER A 14 -12.05 -8.25 7.02
CA SER A 14 -12.56 -8.12 5.67
C SER A 14 -14.02 -7.66 5.66
N THR A 15 -14.30 -6.63 4.88
CA THR A 15 -15.66 -6.16 4.56
C THR A 15 -16.15 -6.67 3.20
N VAL A 16 -15.32 -7.45 2.49
CA VAL A 16 -15.65 -8.01 1.18
C VAL A 16 -16.68 -9.13 1.36
N PRO A 17 -17.80 -9.15 0.60
CA PRO A 17 -18.90 -10.11 0.82
C PRO A 17 -18.48 -11.59 0.89
N ALA A 18 -17.50 -12.00 0.07
CA ALA A 18 -17.04 -13.38 0.01
C ALA A 18 -16.27 -13.85 1.26
N THR A 19 -15.68 -12.93 2.04
CA THR A 19 -14.85 -13.23 3.21
C THR A 19 -15.21 -12.33 4.39
N ALA A 20 -16.44 -11.82 4.43
CA ALA A 20 -16.87 -10.82 5.40
C ALA A 20 -16.68 -11.32 6.84
N GLY A 21 -16.07 -10.49 7.68
CA GLY A 21 -15.80 -10.80 9.08
C GLY A 21 -14.56 -11.67 9.32
N GLN A 22 -13.92 -12.20 8.28
CA GLN A 22 -12.64 -12.91 8.44
C GLN A 22 -11.51 -11.94 8.76
N LYS A 23 -10.62 -12.34 9.68
CA LYS A 23 -9.37 -11.63 9.95
C LYS A 23 -8.35 -12.02 8.90
N VAL A 24 -7.77 -11.03 8.24
CA VAL A 24 -6.70 -11.20 7.27
C VAL A 24 -5.54 -10.29 7.62
N GLU A 25 -4.32 -10.73 7.38
CA GLU A 25 -3.12 -9.91 7.52
C GLU A 25 -2.77 -9.32 6.14
N LEU A 26 -2.70 -7.99 6.06
CA LEU A 26 -2.28 -7.29 4.86
C LEU A 26 -0.79 -6.98 4.97
N PHE A 27 0.00 -7.49 4.04
CA PHE A 27 1.40 -7.12 3.95
C PHE A 27 1.53 -5.74 3.31
N VAL A 28 2.24 -4.84 3.99
CA VAL A 28 2.49 -3.47 3.51
C VAL A 28 3.98 -3.16 3.60
N ARG A 29 4.60 -2.80 2.48
CA ARG A 29 5.95 -2.22 2.48
C ARG A 29 5.87 -0.71 2.41
N GLU A 30 6.58 -0.04 3.30
CA GLU A 30 6.72 1.42 3.33
C GLU A 30 8.13 1.80 2.88
N HIS A 31 8.22 2.75 1.95
CA HIS A 31 9.43 3.50 1.65
C HIS A 31 9.27 4.91 2.20
N ARG A 32 10.07 5.22 3.21
CA ARG A 32 10.05 6.50 3.90
C ARG A 32 11.31 7.30 3.57
N PRO A 33 11.19 8.55 3.11
CA PRO A 33 12.36 9.42 2.94
C PRO A 33 12.94 9.79 4.32
N SER A 34 14.25 9.67 4.51
CA SER A 34 14.88 10.05 5.78
C SER A 34 14.86 11.59 5.94
N GLY A 35 14.23 12.12 6.98
CA GLY A 35 14.11 13.56 7.21
C GLY A 35 12.89 13.97 8.05
N PRO A 36 12.65 15.29 8.23
CA PRO A 36 11.54 15.80 9.04
C PRO A 36 10.16 15.40 8.51
N ALA A 37 9.29 15.00 9.45
CA ALA A 37 8.21 14.03 9.29
C ALA A 37 6.85 14.55 8.76
N ALA A 38 6.82 15.35 7.70
CA ALA A 38 5.56 15.78 7.07
C ALA A 38 5.59 15.50 5.56
N HIS A 39 5.67 14.22 5.20
CA HIS A 39 5.62 13.76 3.83
C HIS A 39 4.16 13.50 3.42
N GLU A 40 3.82 13.78 2.18
CA GLU A 40 2.56 13.32 1.61
C GLU A 40 2.62 11.81 1.36
N ALA A 41 1.54 11.10 1.67
CA ALA A 41 1.48 9.65 1.54
C ALA A 41 0.93 9.22 0.17
N VAL A 42 1.57 8.22 -0.45
CA VAL A 42 1.15 7.58 -1.70
C VAL A 42 0.87 6.10 -1.44
N LEU A 43 -0.35 5.66 -1.73
CA LEU A 43 -0.75 4.25 -1.65
C LEU A 43 -0.71 3.60 -3.04
N MET A 44 0.13 2.58 -3.18
CA MET A 44 0.23 1.74 -4.37
C MET A 44 -0.50 0.42 -4.15
N LEU A 45 -1.49 0.18 -5.00
CA LEU A 45 -2.31 -1.03 -5.00
C LEU A 45 -2.09 -1.77 -6.32
N HIS A 46 -1.65 -3.02 -6.25
CA HIS A 46 -1.63 -3.90 -7.41
C HIS A 46 -2.78 -4.92 -7.34
N GLY A 47 -3.35 -5.24 -8.49
CA GLY A 47 -4.39 -6.25 -8.64
C GLY A 47 -3.88 -7.69 -8.59
N ARG A 48 -4.79 -8.63 -8.90
CA ARG A 48 -4.66 -10.08 -8.70
C ARG A 48 -3.50 -10.78 -9.42
N SER A 49 -2.90 -10.15 -10.43
CA SER A 49 -2.07 -10.84 -11.42
C SER A 49 -0.56 -10.75 -11.15
N VAL A 50 -0.11 -9.72 -10.42
CA VAL A 50 1.31 -9.50 -10.13
C VAL A 50 1.43 -9.08 -8.67
N PRO A 51 2.38 -9.63 -7.88
CA PRO A 51 2.65 -9.14 -6.54
C PRO A 51 3.04 -7.66 -6.57
N THR A 52 2.55 -6.87 -5.61
CA THR A 52 2.78 -5.41 -5.57
C THR A 52 4.27 -5.06 -5.55
N LEU A 53 5.10 -5.85 -4.86
CA LEU A 53 6.56 -5.69 -4.87
C LEU A 53 7.16 -5.94 -6.26
N ALA A 54 6.68 -6.95 -6.98
CA ALA A 54 7.15 -7.21 -8.34
C ALA A 54 6.68 -6.13 -9.34
N ALA A 55 5.60 -5.42 -9.05
CA ALA A 55 5.09 -4.36 -9.92
C ALA A 55 5.75 -3.00 -9.68
N TYR A 56 6.04 -2.66 -8.41
CA TYR A 56 6.46 -1.29 -8.03
C TYR A 56 7.82 -1.21 -7.34
N ASP A 57 8.35 -2.33 -6.86
CA ASP A 57 9.55 -2.42 -6.02
C ASP A 57 10.57 -3.42 -6.58
N LEU A 58 10.75 -3.42 -7.91
CA LEU A 58 11.78 -4.20 -8.56
C LEU A 58 13.15 -3.54 -8.31
N ASP A 59 14.00 -4.22 -7.54
CA ASP A 59 15.41 -3.84 -7.34
C ASP A 59 16.26 -4.22 -8.57
N HIS A 60 15.82 -3.77 -9.75
CA HIS A 60 16.53 -3.95 -11.00
C HIS A 60 16.58 -2.64 -11.79
N THR A 61 17.80 -2.13 -11.96
CA THR A 61 18.16 -0.91 -12.70
C THR A 61 17.44 0.35 -12.19
N SER A 62 16.22 0.61 -12.65
CA SER A 62 15.49 1.87 -12.45
C SER A 62 13.96 1.69 -12.47
N TYR A 63 13.46 0.46 -12.38
CA TYR A 63 12.03 0.16 -12.43
C TYR A 63 11.30 0.28 -11.09
N GLY A 64 12.02 0.62 -10.00
CA GLY A 64 11.45 0.86 -8.67
C GLY A 64 10.75 2.21 -8.56
N TRP A 65 9.54 2.32 -9.12
CA TRP A 65 8.69 3.52 -9.04
C TRP A 65 8.44 3.98 -7.59
N SER A 66 8.35 3.03 -6.66
CA SER A 66 8.21 3.33 -5.23
C SER A 66 9.39 4.13 -4.69
N LYS A 67 10.61 3.75 -5.06
CA LYS A 67 11.85 4.42 -4.67
C LYS A 67 11.97 5.79 -5.33
N ALA A 68 11.54 5.93 -6.59
CA ALA A 68 11.53 7.22 -7.28
C ALA A 68 10.60 8.25 -6.60
N LEU A 69 9.41 7.81 -6.17
CA LEU A 69 8.48 8.68 -5.42
C LEU A 69 9.00 9.00 -4.01
N ALA A 70 9.61 8.03 -3.33
CA ALA A 70 10.27 8.30 -2.05
C ALA A 70 11.44 9.28 -2.19
N GLN A 71 12.22 9.20 -3.27
CA GLN A 71 13.25 10.19 -3.58
C GLN A 71 12.69 11.58 -3.87
N ALA A 72 11.45 11.68 -4.35
CA ALA A 72 10.73 12.93 -4.55
C ALA A 72 10.12 13.48 -3.25
N GLY A 73 10.21 12.75 -2.13
CA GLY A 73 9.80 13.20 -0.80
C GLY A 73 8.44 12.71 -0.32
N TYR A 74 7.88 11.65 -0.95
CA TYR A 74 6.61 11.04 -0.53
C TYR A 74 6.85 9.80 0.35
N ASP A 75 5.95 9.55 1.31
CA ASP A 75 5.88 8.26 2.00
C ASP A 75 5.11 7.27 1.11
N VAL A 76 5.75 6.20 0.67
CA VAL A 76 5.15 5.28 -0.31
C VAL A 76 4.79 3.96 0.35
N PHE A 77 3.52 3.60 0.32
CA PHE A 77 2.98 2.36 0.86
C PHE A 77 2.58 1.41 -0.27
N MET A 78 3.09 0.19 -0.24
CA MET A 78 2.82 -0.86 -1.21
C MET A 78 2.10 -2.01 -0.54
N VAL A 79 0.80 -2.15 -0.82
CA VAL A 79 -0.03 -3.17 -0.18
C VAL A 79 -0.13 -4.38 -1.09
N THR A 80 0.25 -5.55 -0.58
CA THR A 80 -0.06 -6.83 -1.23
C THR A 80 -1.20 -7.49 -0.45
N PRO A 81 -2.39 -7.64 -1.05
CA PRO A 81 -3.45 -8.40 -0.40
C PRO A 81 -3.04 -9.87 -0.26
N PRO A 82 -3.43 -10.55 0.83
CA PRO A 82 -3.08 -11.94 1.03
C PRO A 82 -3.66 -12.81 -0.09
N PRO A 83 -2.95 -13.88 -0.49
CA PRO A 83 -3.51 -14.88 -1.38
C PRO A 83 -4.77 -15.45 -0.74
N ARG A 84 -5.90 -15.40 -1.47
CA ARG A 84 -7.15 -15.99 -0.96
C ARG A 84 -7.04 -17.50 -1.03
N GLU A 85 -7.11 -18.17 0.12
CA GLU A 85 -7.50 -19.58 0.15
C GLU A 85 -9.01 -19.65 -0.17
N CYS A 86 -9.34 -20.40 -1.24
CA CYS A 86 -10.66 -20.75 -1.75
C CYS A 86 -11.52 -19.66 -2.45
N GLY A 87 -11.86 -19.95 -3.71
CA GLY A 87 -13.08 -19.46 -4.36
C GLY A 87 -12.94 -18.15 -5.13
N GLY A 88 -12.72 -18.23 -6.44
CA GLY A 88 -12.55 -17.07 -7.30
C GLY A 88 -13.76 -16.13 -7.31
N PHE A 89 -13.60 -14.91 -6.80
CA PHE A 89 -14.39 -13.75 -7.20
C PHE A 89 -13.56 -12.47 -7.06
N SER A 90 -13.48 -11.72 -8.17
CA SER A 90 -12.71 -10.49 -8.32
C SER A 90 -13.40 -9.33 -7.59
N LEU A 91 -12.69 -8.60 -6.74
CA LEU A 91 -13.14 -7.31 -6.24
C LEU A 91 -12.02 -6.28 -6.46
N SER A 92 -12.26 -5.33 -7.37
CA SER A 92 -11.45 -4.12 -7.48
C SER A 92 -11.84 -3.19 -6.34
N LEU A 93 -10.93 -2.97 -5.39
CA LEU A 93 -11.09 -1.87 -4.43
C LEU A 93 -10.47 -0.62 -5.06
N VAL A 94 -11.30 0.28 -5.56
CA VAL A 94 -10.90 1.65 -5.92
C VAL A 94 -10.92 2.45 -4.61
N GLY A 95 -9.77 2.95 -4.19
CA GLY A 95 -9.65 3.87 -3.06
C GLY A 95 -8.55 4.89 -3.35
N PHE A 96 -8.95 6.06 -3.86
CA PHE A 96 -8.14 7.27 -3.80
C PHE A 96 -8.24 7.80 -2.37
N ALA A 97 -7.13 7.78 -1.62
CA ALA A 97 -7.01 8.49 -0.36
C ALA A 97 -6.26 9.80 -0.62
N THR A 98 -6.94 10.82 -1.15
CA THR A 98 -6.47 12.20 -0.99
C THR A 98 -6.94 12.66 0.38
N GLY A 99 -6.01 12.74 1.33
CA GLY A 99 -6.28 13.29 2.65
C GLY A 99 -6.60 14.79 2.55
N GLN A 100 -7.87 15.15 2.72
CA GLN A 100 -8.25 16.48 3.20
C GLN A 100 -9.01 16.31 4.52
N PRO A 101 -8.60 16.99 5.61
CA PRO A 101 -9.43 17.10 6.80
C PRO A 101 -10.59 18.08 6.52
N GLY A 102 -11.82 17.56 6.58
CA GLY A 102 -13.05 18.37 6.59
C GLY A 102 -13.34 18.91 8.00
N PRO A 103 -14.04 20.06 8.12
CA PRO A 103 -14.18 20.78 9.37
C PRO A 103 -15.11 20.07 10.34
N GLU A 104 -14.67 19.99 11.59
CA GLU A 104 -15.47 19.62 12.75
C GLU A 104 -16.58 20.68 12.99
N ASN A 105 -17.83 20.23 12.94
CA ASN A 105 -18.99 21.02 13.35
C ASN A 105 -19.06 21.05 14.89
N VAL A 106 -19.15 22.27 15.44
CA VAL A 106 -19.69 22.58 16.77
C VAL A 106 -21.18 22.82 16.65
#